data_AF-A0A0S8GZ33-F1
#
_entry.id   AF-A0A0S8GZ33-F1
#
_cell.length_a   1.000
_cell.length_b   1.000
_cell.length_c   1.000
_cell.angle_alpha   90.00
_cell.angle_beta   90.00
_cell.angle_gamma   90.00
#
_symmetry.space_group_name_H-M   'P 1'
#
loop_
_entity.id
_entity.type
_entity.pdbx_description
1 polymer ?
#
loop_
_entity_poly.entity_id
_entity_poly.type
_entity_poly.pdbx_seq_one_letter_code
_entity_poly.pdbx_strand_id
1 'polypeptide(L)'
;MTDQPIDSATAPFRICGSCEKRWASSYDFVVDPEIRLLGLQLVPNSPKGNLLVFGHRCGTSISVFTNRIRDLVADPDDDADPDPVVSYEECHRRCRKLEDLVACDRLCPKAGDRRLVRAIVELKRRSK
;
A
#
# COMPACT_ATOMS: atom_id res chain seq x y z
N MET A 1 11.95 -36.04 -22.86
CA MET A 1 11.43 -35.25 -21.72
C MET A 1 10.71 -34.07 -22.33
N THR A 2 9.39 -34.12 -22.32
CA THR A 2 8.54 -33.14 -23.00
C THR A 2 8.54 -31.87 -22.17
N ASP A 3 9.09 -30.80 -22.74
CA ASP A 3 9.03 -29.45 -22.19
C ASP A 3 7.56 -28.99 -22.32
N GLN A 4 6.82 -28.99 -21.22
CA GLN A 4 5.46 -28.45 -21.21
C GLN A 4 5.56 -26.91 -21.19
N PRO A 5 4.83 -26.21 -22.05
CA PRO A 5 4.73 -24.76 -21.95
C PRO A 5 4.02 -24.45 -20.63
N ILE A 6 4.73 -23.79 -19.72
CA ILE A 6 4.12 -23.22 -18.53
C ILE A 6 3.25 -22.07 -19.03
N ASP A 7 1.97 -22.38 -19.22
CA ASP A 7 0.92 -21.42 -19.50
C ASP A 7 1.07 -20.27 -18.52
N SER A 8 1.54 -19.11 -19.01
CA SER A 8 1.71 -17.91 -18.21
C SER A 8 0.34 -17.28 -17.95
N ALA A 9 -0.47 -17.97 -17.16
CA ALA A 9 -1.51 -17.34 -16.39
C ALA A 9 -0.80 -16.36 -15.44
N THR A 10 -0.96 -15.06 -15.67
CA THR A 10 -0.33 -13.99 -14.91
C THR A 10 -0.48 -14.28 -13.42
N ALA A 11 0.63 -14.42 -12.69
CA ALA A 11 0.60 -14.75 -11.28
C ALA A 11 -0.32 -13.75 -10.53
N PRO A 12 -1.16 -14.22 -9.59
CA PRO A 12 -2.08 -13.32 -8.89
C PRO A 12 -1.29 -12.26 -8.13
N PHE A 13 -1.82 -11.04 -8.09
CA PHE A 13 -1.26 -9.95 -7.31
C PHE A 13 -0.95 -10.37 -5.87
N ARG A 14 -1.96 -10.97 -5.20
CA ARG A 14 -1.84 -11.52 -3.85
C ARG A 14 -2.69 -12.77 -3.66
N ILE A 15 -2.24 -13.60 -2.71
CA ILE A 15 -2.97 -14.76 -2.20
C ILE A 15 -2.98 -14.65 -0.68
N CYS A 16 -4.12 -14.89 -0.08
CA CYS A 16 -4.24 -15.00 1.37
C CYS A 16 -3.58 -16.30 1.83
N GLY A 17 -2.53 -16.23 2.66
CA GLY A 17 -1.83 -17.41 3.15
C GLY A 17 -2.66 -18.32 4.08
N SER A 18 -3.81 -17.85 4.57
CA SER A 18 -4.68 -18.62 5.47
C SER A 18 -5.85 -19.32 4.76
N CYS A 19 -6.67 -18.61 3.99
CA CYS A 19 -7.84 -19.17 3.31
C CYS A 19 -7.68 -19.28 1.78
N GLU A 20 -6.48 -19.02 1.26
CA GLU A 20 -6.11 -19.16 -0.15
C GLU A 20 -6.88 -18.29 -1.16
N LYS A 21 -7.70 -17.34 -0.70
CA LYS A 21 -8.36 -16.36 -1.57
C LYS A 21 -7.31 -15.62 -2.41
N ARG A 22 -7.59 -15.47 -3.70
CA ARG A 22 -6.69 -14.86 -4.69
C ARG A 22 -7.26 -13.55 -5.19
N TRP A 23 -6.36 -12.59 -5.39
CA TRP A 23 -6.67 -11.30 -6.03
C TRP A 23 -5.78 -11.16 -7.25
N ALA A 24 -6.40 -10.90 -8.41
CA ALA A 24 -5.69 -10.81 -9.68
C ALA A 24 -4.90 -9.50 -9.77
N SER A 25 -5.49 -8.39 -9.31
CA SER A 25 -4.87 -7.06 -9.31
C SER A 25 -4.80 -6.42 -7.91
N SER A 26 -3.99 -5.35 -7.81
CA SER A 26 -3.95 -4.44 -6.66
C SER A 26 -5.32 -3.82 -6.38
N TYR A 27 -6.05 -3.47 -7.45
CA TYR A 27 -7.40 -2.91 -7.38
C TYR A 27 -8.37 -3.92 -6.77
N ASP A 28 -8.43 -5.14 -7.29
CA ASP A 28 -9.31 -6.20 -6.77
C ASP A 28 -9.05 -6.47 -5.28
N PHE A 29 -7.77 -6.45 -4.89
CA PHE A 29 -7.37 -6.61 -3.49
C PHE A 29 -7.87 -5.45 -2.61
N VAL A 30 -7.69 -4.21 -3.06
CA VAL A 30 -8.04 -3.02 -2.27
C VAL A 30 -9.54 -2.83 -2.18
N VAL A 31 -10.32 -3.09 -3.23
CA VAL A 31 -11.77 -2.87 -3.21
C VAL A 31 -12.54 -4.01 -2.54
N ASP A 32 -11.91 -5.17 -2.32
CA ASP A 32 -12.53 -6.30 -1.63
C ASP A 32 -13.09 -5.88 -0.25
N PRO A 33 -14.40 -6.04 0.01
CA PRO A 33 -15.02 -5.65 1.27
C PRO A 33 -14.50 -6.47 2.47
N GLU A 34 -13.93 -7.64 2.22
CA GLU A 34 -13.31 -8.51 3.25
C GLU A 34 -11.89 -8.08 3.62
N ILE A 35 -11.30 -7.16 2.84
CA ILE A 35 -10.00 -6.57 3.10
C ILE A 35 -10.19 -5.23 3.81
N ARG A 36 -9.48 -5.03 4.92
CA ARG A 36 -9.49 -3.77 5.70
C ARG A 36 -8.07 -3.24 5.82
N LEU A 37 -7.84 -1.97 5.49
CA LEU A 37 -6.56 -1.32 5.79
C LEU A 37 -6.38 -1.17 7.31
N LEU A 38 -5.28 -1.70 7.84
CA LEU A 38 -4.94 -1.71 9.26
C LEU A 38 -3.77 -0.80 9.62
N GLY A 39 -2.92 -0.41 8.66
CA GLY A 39 -1.73 0.38 8.99
C GLY A 39 -0.76 0.60 7.85
N LEU A 40 0.17 1.53 8.11
CA LEU A 40 1.44 1.67 7.38
C LEU A 40 2.56 1.28 8.35
N GLN A 41 3.33 0.26 8.01
CA GLN A 41 4.54 -0.13 8.71
C GLN A 41 5.74 0.48 7.99
N LEU A 42 6.44 1.36 8.70
CA LEU A 42 7.66 1.97 8.19
C LEU A 42 8.84 1.00 8.33
N VAL A 43 9.60 0.83 7.26
CA VAL A 43 10.88 0.11 7.30
C VAL A 43 12.00 1.14 7.40
N PRO A 44 12.73 1.19 8.53
CA PRO A 44 13.87 2.09 8.68
C PRO A 44 14.89 1.87 7.56
N ASN A 45 15.49 2.96 7.08
CA ASN A 45 16.53 2.95 6.04
C ASN A 45 16.13 2.34 4.68
N SER A 46 14.83 2.11 4.43
CA SER A 46 14.33 1.68 3.12
C SER A 46 13.04 2.43 2.77
N PRO A 47 13.15 3.62 2.14
CA PRO A 47 11.98 4.42 1.77
C PRO A 47 11.00 3.66 0.86
N LYS A 48 11.53 2.84 -0.06
CA LYS A 48 10.76 1.99 -0.97
C LYS A 48 10.31 0.66 -0.33
N GLY A 49 10.75 0.38 0.89
CA GLY A 49 10.46 -0.86 1.63
C GLY A 49 9.26 -0.77 2.57
N ASN A 50 8.56 0.36 2.63
CA ASN A 50 7.40 0.53 3.48
C ASN A 50 6.27 -0.44 3.11
N LEU A 51 5.51 -0.87 4.11
CA LEU A 51 4.46 -1.88 3.97
C LEU A 51 3.10 -1.30 4.38
N LEU A 52 2.08 -1.51 3.56
CA LEU A 52 0.69 -1.39 3.98
C LEU A 52 0.24 -2.72 4.58
N VAL A 53 -0.37 -2.65 5.76
CA VAL A 53 -0.88 -3.81 6.49
C VAL A 53 -2.38 -3.84 6.33
N PHE A 54 -2.90 -4.98 5.90
CA PHE A 54 -4.33 -5.22 5.71
C PHE A 54 -4.79 -6.39 6.58
N GLY A 55 -6.02 -6.36 7.05
CA GLY A 55 -6.69 -7.49 7.67
C GLY A 55 -7.64 -8.12 6.66
N HIS A 56 -7.69 -9.45 6.61
CA HIS A 56 -8.68 -10.19 5.85
C HIS A 56 -9.71 -10.81 6.80
N ARG A 57 -10.96 -11.00 6.35
CA ARG A 57 -12.04 -11.54 7.20
C ARG A 57 -11.73 -12.91 7.82
N CYS A 58 -10.82 -13.68 7.23
CA CYS A 58 -10.39 -14.97 7.79
C CYS A 58 -9.54 -14.83 9.07
N GLY A 59 -9.20 -13.61 9.49
CA GLY A 59 -8.43 -13.32 10.69
C GLY A 59 -6.93 -13.12 10.44
N THR A 60 -6.45 -13.31 9.21
CA THR A 60 -5.04 -13.07 8.87
C THR A 60 -4.75 -11.61 8.57
N SER A 61 -3.48 -11.22 8.77
CA SER A 61 -2.93 -9.96 8.28
C SER A 61 -2.12 -10.19 7.01
N ILE A 62 -2.29 -9.32 6.01
CA ILE A 62 -1.58 -9.35 4.74
C ILE A 62 -0.79 -8.06 4.60
N SER A 63 0.53 -8.17 4.52
CA SER A 63 1.42 -7.03 4.28
C SER A 63 1.77 -6.92 2.79
N VAL A 64 1.65 -5.71 2.24
CA VAL A 64 1.99 -5.42 0.85
C VAL A 64 2.92 -4.21 0.79
N PHE A 65 4.02 -4.33 0.05
CA PHE A 65 4.90 -3.20 -0.18
C PHE A 65 4.16 -2.06 -0.86
N THR A 66 4.41 -0.82 -0.42
CA THR A 66 3.72 0.36 -0.95
C THR A 66 3.93 0.45 -2.46
N ASN A 67 5.15 0.20 -2.95
CA ASN A 67 5.49 0.19 -4.38
C ASN A 67 4.64 -0.76 -5.24
N ARG A 68 4.09 -1.84 -4.68
CA ARG A 68 3.23 -2.79 -5.41
C ARG A 68 1.78 -2.31 -5.56
N ILE A 69 1.36 -1.29 -4.81
CA ILE A 69 0.00 -0.73 -4.86
C ILE A 69 0.01 0.71 -5.40
N ARG A 70 1.18 1.25 -5.77
CA ARG A 70 1.30 2.63 -6.25
C ARG A 70 0.56 2.88 -7.55
N ASP A 71 0.31 1.84 -8.34
CA ASP A 71 -0.53 1.90 -9.55
C ASP A 71 -1.96 2.38 -9.28
N LEU A 72 -2.44 2.30 -8.03
CA LEU A 72 -3.74 2.85 -7.62
C LEU A 72 -3.75 4.36 -7.42
N VAL A 73 -2.58 5.01 -7.48
CA VAL A 73 -2.44 6.47 -7.36
C VAL A 73 -1.83 6.97 -8.67
N ALA A 74 -2.58 7.82 -9.38
CA ALA A 74 -1.97 8.64 -10.42
C ALA A 74 -1.15 9.72 -9.71
N ASP A 75 0.17 9.51 -9.55
CA ASP A 75 1.06 10.54 -9.01
C ASP A 75 2.05 10.96 -10.11
N PRO A 76 1.98 12.19 -10.63
CA PRO A 76 2.93 12.70 -11.61
C PRO A 76 4.34 12.93 -11.03
N ASP A 77 4.49 12.92 -9.70
CA ASP A 77 5.73 13.26 -8.99
C ASP A 77 6.40 12.04 -8.31
N ASP A 78 6.05 10.80 -8.67
CA ASP A 78 6.48 9.58 -7.95
C ASP A 78 8.00 9.30 -8.05
N ASP A 79 8.70 10.01 -8.94
CA ASP A 79 10.15 9.93 -9.16
C ASP A 79 10.98 11.05 -8.50
N ALA A 80 10.34 12.07 -7.94
CA ALA A 80 11.06 13.12 -7.23
C ALA A 80 11.32 12.67 -5.79
N ASP A 81 12.54 12.21 -5.49
CA ASP A 81 13.02 12.16 -4.10
C ASP A 81 12.98 13.60 -3.59
N PRO A 82 12.09 13.97 -2.65
CA PRO A 82 12.07 15.33 -2.15
C PRO A 82 13.42 15.60 -1.50
N ASP A 83 14.03 16.75 -1.86
CA ASP A 83 15.25 17.21 -1.21
C ASP A 83 15.09 17.07 0.32
N PRO A 84 16.11 16.53 1.02
CA PRO A 84 15.98 16.12 2.42
C PRO A 84 15.97 17.35 3.33
N VAL A 85 14.87 18.11 3.33
CA VAL A 85 14.77 19.39 4.03
C VAL A 85 13.54 19.41 4.91
N VAL A 86 13.45 18.46 5.83
CA VAL A 86 12.79 18.71 7.12
C VAL A 86 13.50 17.86 8.17
N SER A 87 14.01 18.48 9.23
CA SER A 87 14.49 17.74 10.39
C SER A 87 13.32 16.94 10.97
N TYR A 88 13.58 15.71 11.43
CA TYR A 88 12.54 14.85 12.04
C TYR A 88 11.82 15.49 13.23
N GLU A 89 12.41 16.54 13.81
CA GLU A 89 11.90 17.27 14.97
C GLU A 89 10.64 18.06 14.65
N GLU A 90 10.48 18.51 13.40
CA GLU A 90 9.32 19.29 12.97
C GLU A 90 8.21 18.44 12.34
N CYS A 91 8.42 17.13 12.24
CA CYS A 91 7.43 16.19 11.72
C CYS A 91 6.39 15.85 12.79
N HIS A 92 5.12 16.14 12.53
CA HIS A 92 4.01 15.81 13.42
C HIS A 92 3.67 14.30 13.48
N ARG A 93 4.40 13.44 12.76
CA ARG A 93 4.28 11.95 12.77
C ARG A 93 2.86 11.44 12.55
N ARG A 94 2.03 12.21 11.85
CA ARG A 94 0.62 11.87 11.60
C ARG A 94 0.44 10.58 10.81
N CYS A 95 1.44 10.16 10.01
CA CYS A 95 1.44 8.86 9.33
C CYS A 95 1.39 7.64 10.28
N ARG A 96 1.62 7.83 11.59
CA ARG A 96 1.43 6.78 12.61
C ARG A 96 -0.02 6.65 13.09
N LYS A 97 -0.92 7.56 12.69
CA LYS A 97 -2.33 7.61 13.09
C LYS A 97 -3.19 7.48 11.83
N LEU A 98 -3.79 6.31 11.59
CA LEU A 98 -4.56 6.08 10.36
C LEU A 98 -5.86 6.88 10.29
N GLU A 99 -6.42 7.19 11.45
CA GLU A 99 -7.55 8.08 11.61
C GLU A 99 -7.21 9.53 11.22
N ASP A 100 -5.92 9.90 11.21
CA ASP A 100 -5.43 11.19 10.72
C ASP A 100 -4.93 11.04 9.28
N LEU A 101 -5.83 11.31 8.33
CA LEU A 101 -5.55 11.25 6.89
C LEU A 101 -5.23 12.61 6.27
N VAL A 102 -4.93 13.63 7.08
CA VAL A 102 -4.55 14.96 6.57
C VAL A 102 -3.31 14.84 5.67
N ALA A 103 -3.12 15.72 4.68
CA ALA A 103 -1.85 15.74 3.95
C ALA A 103 -0.66 16.02 4.90
N CYS A 104 0.56 15.65 4.50
CA CYS A 104 1.73 16.29 5.11
C CYS A 104 1.81 17.71 4.55
N ASP A 105 2.01 18.69 5.43
CA ASP A 105 2.14 20.12 5.13
C ASP A 105 3.58 20.53 4.77
N ARG A 106 4.56 19.65 5.03
CA ARG A 106 5.99 19.86 4.72
C ARG A 106 6.51 18.84 3.71
N LEU A 107 7.71 19.09 3.17
CA LEU A 107 8.48 18.18 2.29
C LEU A 107 8.88 16.90 3.03
N CYS A 108 7.89 16.05 3.29
CA CYS A 108 8.06 14.82 4.04
C CYS A 108 8.48 13.70 3.07
N PRO A 109 9.58 12.98 3.34
CA PRO A 109 9.97 11.79 2.56
C PRO A 109 8.90 10.68 2.56
N LYS A 110 7.90 10.78 3.44
CA LYS A 110 6.77 9.84 3.57
C LYS A 110 5.45 10.42 3.05
N ALA A 111 5.47 11.57 2.39
CA ALA A 111 4.26 12.19 1.83
C ALA A 111 3.59 11.28 0.80
N GLY A 112 4.37 10.62 -0.07
CA GLY A 112 3.87 9.67 -1.08
C GLY A 112 3.08 8.51 -0.46
N ASP A 113 3.64 7.84 0.56
CA ASP A 113 2.92 6.75 1.24
C ASP A 113 1.63 7.24 1.90
N ARG A 114 1.58 8.50 2.36
CA ARG A 114 0.37 9.07 2.93
C ARG A 114 -0.68 9.38 1.88
N ARG A 115 -0.28 9.87 0.71
CA ARG A 115 -1.19 10.01 -0.45
C ARG A 115 -1.76 8.66 -0.85
N LEU A 116 -0.93 7.61 -0.87
CA LEU A 116 -1.36 6.24 -1.14
C LEU A 116 -2.39 5.73 -0.12
N VAL A 117 -2.16 5.90 1.18
CA VAL A 117 -3.14 5.55 2.23
C VAL A 117 -4.48 6.27 1.99
N ARG A 118 -4.44 7.57 1.68
CA ARG A 118 -5.67 8.36 1.40
C ARG A 118 -6.40 7.85 0.17
N ALA A 119 -5.69 7.56 -0.91
CA ALA A 119 -6.28 7.02 -2.13
C ALA A 119 -6.97 5.68 -1.88
N ILE A 120 -6.34 4.78 -1.12
CA ILE A 120 -6.92 3.48 -0.74
C ILE A 120 -8.19 3.66 0.10
N VAL A 121 -8.18 4.57 1.08
CA VAL A 121 -9.37 4.84 1.90
C VAL A 121 -10.51 5.39 1.05
N GLU A 122 -10.21 6.32 0.13
CA GLU A 122 -11.21 6.90 -0.76
C GLU A 122 -11.77 5.87 -1.76
N LEU A 123 -10.91 5.03 -2.36
CA LEU A 123 -11.33 3.92 -3.21
C LEU A 123 -12.29 2.99 -2.46
N LYS A 124 -11.92 2.57 -1.25
CA LYS A 124 -12.79 1.74 -0.41
C LYS A 124 -14.10 2.41 -0.02
N ARG A 125 -14.15 3.74 0.07
CA ARG A 125 -15.39 4.49 0.32
C ARG A 125 -16.31 4.49 -0.89
N ARG A 126 -15.76 4.55 -2.10
CA ARG A 126 -16.51 4.56 -3.37
C ARG A 126 -17.00 3.18 -3.81
N SER A 127 -16.32 2.12 -3.39
CA SER A 127 -16.67 0.73 -3.73
C SER A 127 -17.66 0.08 -2.73
N LYS A 128 -18.14 0.83 -1.74
CA LYS A 128 -19.20 0.43 -0.81
C LYS A 128 -20.54 1.01 -1.26
#